data_AF-A0A4Y3VKM7-F1
#
_entry.id   AF-A0A4Y3VKM7-F1
#
_cell.length_a   1.000
_cell.length_b   1.000
_cell.length_c   1.000
_cell.angle_alpha   90.00
_cell.angle_beta   90.00
_cell.angle_gamma   90.00
#
_symmetry.space_group_name_H-M   'P 1'
#
loop_
_entity.id
_entity.type
_entity.pdbx_description
1 polymer ?
#
loop_
_entity_poly.entity_id
_entity_poly.type
_entity_poly.pdbx_seq_one_letter_code
_entity_poly.pdbx_strand_id
1 'polypeptide(L)'
;MRGASYPASSTTRTSGCYRTKVIDHGARLGIDVEVTHRDPAQKGFKVIPRRWVVERTFGWLMHHRRLARDYEAHPHRSEAMIKVAMIDLISRRLTRESTPNWRDA
;
A
#
# COMPACT_ATOMS: atom_id res chain seq x y z
N MET A 1 25.48 -18.35 9.53
CA MET A 1 24.59 -17.19 9.33
C MET A 1 23.90 -17.35 7.98
N ARG A 2 22.59 -17.70 7.95
CA ARG A 2 21.83 -17.76 6.69
C ARG A 2 21.31 -16.34 6.42
N GLY A 3 21.80 -15.70 5.36
CA GLY A 3 21.24 -14.45 4.87
C GLY A 3 19.79 -14.68 4.47
N ALA A 4 18.86 -13.92 5.06
CA ALA A 4 17.47 -13.97 4.66
C ALA A 4 17.36 -13.42 3.22
N SER A 5 17.13 -14.30 2.25
CA SER A 5 16.77 -13.89 0.88
C SER A 5 15.31 -13.46 0.91
N TYR A 6 15.06 -12.16 0.98
CA TYR A 6 13.70 -11.62 0.86
C TYR A 6 13.21 -11.85 -0.57
N PRO A 7 11.97 -12.35 -0.77
CA PRO A 7 11.43 -12.48 -2.12
C PRO A 7 11.30 -11.08 -2.72
N ALA A 8 12.10 -10.78 -3.74
CA ALA A 8 11.87 -9.63 -4.58
C ALA A 8 10.51 -9.83 -5.28
N SER A 9 9.65 -8.82 -5.23
CA SER A 9 8.36 -8.87 -5.92
C SER A 9 8.59 -8.91 -7.43
N SER A 10 8.43 -10.07 -8.06
CA SER A 10 8.64 -10.25 -9.49
C SER A 10 7.53 -9.61 -10.34
N THR A 11 6.34 -9.39 -9.76
CA THR A 11 5.17 -8.91 -10.50
C THR A 11 4.33 -7.95 -9.64
N THR A 12 3.94 -6.81 -10.23
CA THR A 12 3.06 -5.79 -9.64
C THR A 12 1.91 -5.51 -10.59
N ARG A 13 0.70 -5.24 -10.05
CA ARG A 13 -0.46 -4.82 -10.86
C ARG A 13 -0.72 -3.34 -10.70
N THR A 14 -1.10 -2.70 -11.79
CA THR A 14 -1.51 -1.30 -11.81
C THR A 14 -2.82 -1.13 -12.57
N SER A 15 -3.61 -0.10 -12.22
CA SER A 15 -4.77 0.27 -13.01
C SER A 15 -4.35 1.03 -14.26
N GLY A 16 -5.08 0.85 -15.37
CA GLY A 16 -4.79 1.53 -16.64
C GLY A 16 -4.82 3.07 -16.62
N CYS A 17 -5.18 3.70 -15.49
CA CYS A 17 -5.07 5.15 -15.31
C CYS A 17 -3.63 5.64 -15.06
N TYR A 18 -2.72 4.74 -14.66
CA TYR A 18 -1.32 5.08 -14.47
C TYR A 18 -0.62 5.14 -15.83
N ARG A 19 0.05 6.26 -16.09
CA ARG A 19 0.76 6.52 -17.34
C ARG A 19 1.99 5.59 -17.48
N THR A 20 2.57 5.56 -18.68
CA THR A 20 3.77 4.78 -19.07
C THR A 20 4.91 4.78 -18.05
N LYS A 21 5.04 5.87 -17.27
CA LYS A 21 6.05 6.04 -16.21
C LYS A 21 6.11 4.88 -15.20
N VAL A 22 4.98 4.28 -14.83
CA VAL A 22 4.97 3.16 -13.86
C VAL A 22 5.53 1.89 -14.50
N ILE A 23 5.25 1.66 -15.77
CA ILE A 23 5.77 0.53 -16.54
C ILE A 23 7.28 0.69 -16.73
N ASP A 24 7.72 1.87 -17.16
CA ASP A 24 9.14 2.19 -17.38
C ASP A 24 9.96 2.06 -16.08
N HIS A 25 9.36 2.47 -14.95
CA HIS A 25 10.00 2.35 -13.64
C HIS A 25 10.06 0.89 -13.17
N GLY A 26 8.98 0.13 -13.35
CA GLY A 26 8.96 -1.30 -13.04
C GLY A 26 10.02 -2.07 -13.84
N ALA A 27 10.11 -1.82 -15.14
CA ALA A 27 11.12 -2.41 -16.02
C ALA A 27 12.55 -2.12 -15.55
N ARG A 28 12.83 -0.90 -15.10
CA ARG A 28 14.14 -0.52 -14.53
C ARG A 28 14.48 -1.28 -13.25
N LEU A 29 13.48 -1.68 -12.48
CA LEU A 29 13.64 -2.42 -11.23
C LEU A 29 13.56 -3.95 -11.42
N GLY A 30 13.38 -4.43 -12.66
CA GLY A 30 13.16 -5.86 -12.93
C GLY A 30 11.82 -6.38 -12.42
N ILE A 31 10.83 -5.49 -12.27
CA ILE A 31 9.48 -5.81 -11.79
C ILE A 31 8.55 -5.82 -13.00
N ASP A 32 7.90 -6.96 -13.25
CA ASP A 32 6.87 -7.06 -14.27
C ASP A 32 5.62 -6.28 -13.84
N VAL A 33 5.09 -5.44 -14.73
CA VAL A 33 3.94 -4.56 -14.44
C VAL A 33 2.75 -4.98 -15.29
N GLU A 34 1.80 -5.66 -14.67
CA GLU A 34 0.56 -6.07 -15.31
C GLU A 34 -0.48 -4.94 -15.19
N VAL A 35 -0.92 -4.41 -16.33
CA VAL A 35 -1.93 -3.33 -16.38
C VAL A 35 -3.33 -3.94 -16.45
N THR A 36 -4.12 -3.71 -15.40
CA THR A 36 -5.54 -4.09 -15.38
C THR A 36 -6.38 -2.97 -15.99
N HIS A 37 -7.07 -3.27 -17.08
CA HIS A 37 -8.04 -2.37 -17.69
C HIS A 37 -9.44 -2.59 -17.12
N ARG A 38 -10.19 -1.49 -16.99
CA ARG A 38 -11.63 -1.58 -16.73
C ARG A 38 -12.31 -1.99 -18.03
N ASP A 39 -13.12 -3.03 -17.96
CA ASP A 39 -13.99 -3.42 -19.06
C ASP A 39 -15.05 -2.30 -19.29
N PRO A 40 -15.12 -1.69 -20.48
CA PRO A 40 -16.06 -0.61 -20.78
C PRO A 40 -17.52 -1.06 -20.73
N ALA A 41 -17.82 -2.36 -20.90
CA ALA A 41 -19.15 -2.92 -20.77
C ALA A 41 -19.55 -3.22 -19.32
N GLN A 42 -18.60 -3.16 -18.37
CA GLN A 42 -18.85 -3.46 -16.95
C GLN A 42 -19.76 -2.39 -16.32
N LYS A 43 -21.01 -2.77 -16.06
CA LYS A 43 -21.93 -2.03 -15.20
C LYS A 43 -21.73 -2.45 -13.73
N GLY A 44 -21.80 -1.49 -12.82
CA GLY A 44 -21.65 -1.74 -11.38
C GLY A 44 -20.21 -1.97 -10.90
N PHE A 45 -20.08 -2.44 -9.66
CA PHE A 45 -18.79 -2.69 -9.01
C PHE A 45 -18.24 -4.08 -9.36
N LYS A 46 -17.00 -4.14 -9.84
CA LYS A 46 -16.25 -5.40 -10.06
C LYS A 46 -15.15 -5.51 -9.01
N VAL A 47 -15.11 -6.64 -8.31
CA VAL A 47 -14.02 -6.92 -7.37
C VAL A 47 -12.72 -7.10 -8.14
N ILE A 48 -11.72 -6.26 -7.85
CA ILE A 48 -10.37 -6.39 -8.42
C ILE A 48 -9.54 -7.27 -7.47
N PRO A 49 -8.97 -8.39 -7.95
CA PRO A 49 -8.15 -9.26 -7.12
C PRO A 49 -7.02 -8.49 -6.44
N ARG A 50 -6.84 -8.71 -5.13
CA ARG A 50 -5.78 -8.11 -4.30
C ARG A 50 -5.82 -6.59 -4.13
N ARG A 51 -6.84 -5.88 -4.64
CA ARG A 51 -7.04 -4.44 -4.38
C ARG A 51 -7.17 -4.12 -2.90
N TRP A 52 -7.76 -5.04 -2.13
CA TRP A 52 -7.89 -4.92 -0.68
C TRP A 52 -6.54 -4.71 0.03
N VAL A 53 -5.40 -5.16 -0.53
CA VAL A 53 -4.08 -5.01 0.10
C VAL A 53 -3.70 -3.53 0.19
N VAL A 54 -3.96 -2.77 -0.87
CA VAL A 54 -3.71 -1.33 -0.93
C VAL A 54 -4.69 -0.60 0.00
N GLU A 55 -5.97 -0.93 -0.10
CA GLU A 55 -7.02 -0.32 0.75
C GLU A 55 -6.77 -0.58 2.24
N ARG A 56 -6.30 -1.77 2.59
CA ARG A 56 -5.89 -2.12 3.96
C ARG A 56 -4.72 -1.27 4.44
N THR A 57 -3.76 -1.00 3.57
CA THR A 57 -2.63 -0.12 3.91
C THR A 57 -3.12 1.27 4.24
N PHE A 58 -4.03 1.83 3.44
CA PHE A 58 -4.68 3.10 3.76
C PHE A 58 -5.49 3.03 5.07
N GLY A 59 -6.18 1.91 5.32
CA GLY A 59 -6.85 1.66 6.60
C GLY A 59 -5.93 1.81 7.81
N TRP A 60 -4.72 1.23 7.75
CA TRP A 60 -3.72 1.40 8.82
C TRP A 60 -3.26 2.85 8.98
N LEU A 61 -3.00 3.55 7.87
CA LEU A 61 -2.58 4.95 7.92
C LEU A 61 -3.65 5.84 8.55
N MET A 62 -4.94 5.52 8.37
CA MET A 62 -6.06 6.29 8.94
C MET A 62 -6.14 6.21 10.47
N HIS A 63 -5.52 5.21 11.11
CA HIS A 63 -5.42 5.18 12.59
C HIS A 63 -4.49 6.29 13.13
N HIS A 64 -3.62 6.84 12.29
CA HIS A 64 -2.79 7.99 12.66
C HIS A 64 -3.49 9.27 12.24
N ARG A 65 -4.11 9.97 13.21
CA ARG A 65 -4.90 11.21 12.99
C ARG A 65 -4.23 12.22 12.06
N ARG A 66 -2.90 12.37 12.16
CA ARG A 66 -2.10 13.29 11.33
C ARG A 66 -2.13 12.92 9.85
N LEU A 67 -2.20 11.65 9.49
CA LEU A 67 -2.33 11.19 8.10
C LEU A 67 -3.79 11.20 7.61
N ALA A 68 -4.76 11.17 8.53
CA ALA A 68 -6.18 11.16 8.19
C ALA A 68 -6.78 12.56 7.98
N ARG A 69 -6.31 13.57 8.74
CA ARG A 69 -6.93 14.90 8.81
C ARG A 69 -6.03 16.04 8.38
N ASP A 70 -4.71 15.90 8.49
CA ASP A 70 -3.79 17.01 8.25
C ASP A 70 -3.12 16.86 6.87
N TYR A 71 -3.34 17.85 6.02
CA TYR A 71 -2.59 18.01 4.77
C TYR A 71 -1.32 18.78 5.08
N GLU A 72 -0.19 18.07 5.16
CA GLU A 72 1.11 18.69 5.36
C GLU A 72 1.48 19.56 4.15
N ALA A 73 1.95 20.78 4.42
CA ALA A 73 2.45 21.68 3.37
C ALA A 73 3.67 21.10 2.63
N HIS A 74 4.41 20.20 3.28
CA HIS A 74 5.61 19.59 2.70
C HIS A 74 5.52 18.06 2.71
N PRO A 75 5.79 17.40 1.57
CA PRO A 75 5.62 15.95 1.43
C PRO A 75 6.54 15.13 2.35
N HIS A 76 7.71 15.66 2.74
CA HIS A 76 8.64 14.97 3.63
C HIS A 76 8.04 14.69 5.02
N ARG A 77 7.10 15.52 5.48
CA ARG A 77 6.43 15.33 6.78
C ARG A 77 5.45 14.17 6.72
N SER A 78 4.67 14.10 5.64
CA SER A 78 3.79 12.95 5.37
C SER A 78 4.59 11.67 5.23
N GLU A 79 5.73 11.71 4.52
CA GLU A 79 6.62 10.56 4.38
C GLU A 79 7.15 10.07 5.74
N ALA A 80 7.62 10.97 6.59
CA ALA A 80 8.07 10.63 7.94
C ALA A 80 6.95 9.98 8.77
N MET A 81 5.73 10.54 8.70
CA MET A 81 4.59 9.98 9.41
C MET A 81 4.14 8.62 8.88
N ILE A 82 4.22 8.38 7.57
CA ILE A 82 3.98 7.05 6.97
C ILE A 82 4.99 6.04 7.51
N LYS A 83 6.28 6.41 7.61
CA LYS A 83 7.32 5.53 8.17
C LYS A 83 7.01 5.18 9.63
N VAL A 84 6.65 6.17 10.45
CA VAL A 84 6.26 5.95 11.86
C VAL A 84 5.05 5.02 11.96
N ALA A 85 4.01 5.22 11.14
CA ALA A 85 2.83 4.36 11.11
C ALA A 85 3.17 2.90 10.76
N MET A 86 4.06 2.69 9.79
CA MET A 86 4.51 1.35 9.41
C MET A 86 5.36 0.69 10.49
N ILE A 87 6.19 1.46 11.21
CA ILE A 87 6.98 0.95 12.34
C ILE A 87 6.05 0.46 13.46
N ASP A 88 5.03 1.24 13.85
CA ASP A 88 4.05 0.82 14.87
C ASP A 88 3.33 -0.47 14.44
N LEU A 89 2.84 -0.53 13.20
CA LEU A 89 2.18 -1.71 12.66
C LEU A 89 3.07 -2.96 12.67
N ILE A 90 4.32 -2.85 12.24
CA ILE A 90 5.26 -3.98 12.22
C ILE A 90 5.59 -4.38 13.66
N SER A 91 5.80 -3.43 14.56
CA SER A 91 6.07 -3.70 15.98
C SER A 91 4.95 -4.51 16.62
N ARG A 92 3.68 -4.12 16.40
CA ARG A 92 2.50 -4.86 16.87
C ARG A 92 2.43 -6.27 16.30
N ARG A 93 2.77 -6.46 15.02
CA ARG A 93 2.78 -7.81 14.41
C ARG A 93 3.85 -8.71 15.01
N LEU A 94 5.01 -8.15 15.35
CA LEU A 94 6.08 -8.91 16.00
C LEU A 94 5.66 -9.37 17.39
N THR A 95 4.89 -8.55 18.12
CA THR A 95 4.36 -8.89 19.46
C THR A 95 3.03 -9.64 19.41
N ARG A 96 2.45 -9.87 18.22
CA ARG A 96 1.09 -10.40 18.00
C ARG A 96 -0.01 -9.56 18.66
N GLU A 97 0.27 -8.28 18.87
CA GLU A 97 -0.70 -7.31 19.36
C GLU A 97 -1.63 -6.86 18.22
N SER A 98 -2.90 -6.64 18.54
CA SER A 98 -3.85 -6.06 17.59
C SER A 98 -3.65 -4.54 17.48
N THR A 99 -4.00 -3.95 16.34
CA THR A 99 -4.17 -2.50 16.25
C THR A 99 -5.38 -2.11 17.09
N PRO A 100 -5.27 -1.12 18.00
CA PRO A 100 -6.39 -0.67 18.82
C PRO A 100 -7.54 -0.27 17.92
N ASN A 101 -8.68 -0.94 18.09
CA ASN A 101 -9.90 -0.63 17.35
C ASN A 101 -10.99 -0.23 18.36
N TRP A 102 -12.03 0.41 17.86
CA TRP A 102 -13.13 0.94 18.69
C TRP A 102 -13.92 -0.12 19.46
N ARG A 103 -13.77 -1.41 19.12
CA ARG A 103 -14.43 -2.55 19.78
C ARG A 103 -13.69 -3.02 21.03
N ASP A 104 -12.41 -2.67 21.15
CA ASP A 104 -11.55 -3.06 22.28
C ASP A 104 -11.41 -1.92 23.32
N ALA A 105 -12.23 -0.87 23.20
CA ALA A 105 -12.25 0.34 24.03
C ALA A 105 -13.42 0.37 25.01
#